data_AF-A0A3B1CGW8-F1
#
_entry.id   AF-A0A3B1CGW8-F1
#
_cell.length_a   1.000
_cell.length_b   1.000
_cell.length_c   1.000
_cell.angle_alpha   90.00
_cell.angle_beta   90.00
_cell.angle_gamma   90.00
#
_symmetry.space_group_name_H-M   'P 1'
#
loop_
_entity.id
_entity.type
_entity.pdbx_description
1 polymer ?
#
loop_
_entity_poly.entity_id
_entity_poly.type
_entity_poly.pdbx_seq_one_letter_code
_entity_poly.pdbx_strand_id
1 'polypeptide(L)'
;MKKSDLILMFFLPLFVACTQDNATVQKGQRWYTPSQVKEGKAVYEKNCINCHKKNAEGIADWKTPLADGAYPPPPLNGTAHTWHHALRVLKRTIEEGGVPLGGTMPGFKEKLIKEEKDAVIAYFQDFWSDEIYRMWLERTEGQPKN
;
A
#
# COMPACT_ATOMS: atom_id res chain seq x y z
N MET A 1 -63.96 -35.99 -37.00
CA MET A 1 -62.66 -36.59 -37.35
C MET A 1 -61.70 -35.49 -37.77
N LYS A 2 -60.50 -35.47 -37.15
CA LYS A 2 -59.30 -34.65 -37.47
C LYS A 2 -59.36 -33.17 -37.07
N LYS A 3 -58.36 -32.57 -36.43
CA LYS A 3 -57.20 -32.99 -35.61
C LYS A 3 -56.78 -31.65 -34.98
N SER A 4 -56.81 -31.52 -33.67
CA SER A 4 -56.32 -30.32 -32.97
C SER A 4 -54.80 -30.39 -32.92
N ASP A 5 -54.14 -29.46 -33.60
CA ASP A 5 -52.69 -29.32 -33.54
C ASP A 5 -52.30 -28.71 -32.18
N LEU A 6 -51.86 -29.60 -31.30
CA LEU A 6 -51.24 -29.26 -30.02
C LEU A 6 -49.86 -28.66 -30.29
N ILE A 7 -49.78 -27.34 -30.41
CA ILE A 7 -48.50 -26.61 -30.44
C ILE A 7 -47.93 -26.64 -29.02
N LEU A 8 -47.06 -27.62 -28.78
CA LEU A 8 -46.22 -27.69 -27.59
C LEU A 8 -45.12 -26.64 -27.71
N MET A 9 -45.38 -25.42 -27.24
CA MET A 9 -44.32 -24.41 -27.08
C MET A 9 -43.38 -24.86 -25.96
N PHE A 10 -42.30 -25.52 -26.35
CA PHE A 10 -41.12 -25.74 -25.51
C PHE A 10 -40.55 -24.36 -25.14
N PHE A 11 -40.92 -23.85 -23.96
CA PHE A 11 -40.24 -22.72 -23.33
C PHE A 11 -38.81 -23.16 -23.03
N LEU A 12 -37.88 -22.80 -23.91
CA LEU A 12 -36.45 -22.95 -23.67
C LEU A 12 -36.09 -21.94 -22.56
N PRO A 13 -35.67 -22.38 -21.35
CA PRO A 13 -35.22 -21.44 -20.35
C PRO A 13 -33.90 -20.86 -20.83
N LEU A 14 -33.90 -19.59 -21.23
CA LEU A 14 -32.67 -18.80 -21.29
C LEU A 14 -32.11 -18.75 -19.87
N PHE A 15 -31.24 -19.69 -19.55
CA PHE A 15 -30.30 -19.53 -18.45
C PHE A 15 -29.41 -18.34 -18.83
N VAL A 16 -29.78 -17.16 -18.33
CA VAL A 16 -28.88 -16.03 -18.24
C VAL A 16 -27.76 -16.49 -17.30
N ALA A 17 -26.69 -17.02 -17.89
CA ALA A 17 -25.44 -17.20 -17.20
C ALA A 17 -24.95 -15.79 -16.88
N CYS A 18 -25.17 -15.34 -15.64
CA CYS A 18 -24.42 -14.24 -15.09
C CYS A 18 -22.96 -14.66 -15.15
N THR A 19 -22.22 -14.14 -16.13
CA THR A 19 -20.78 -14.15 -16.05
C THR A 19 -20.47 -13.35 -14.78
N GLN A 20 -19.99 -14.02 -13.74
CA GLN A 20 -19.20 -13.32 -12.76
C GLN A 20 -18.01 -12.80 -13.55
N ASP A 21 -18.10 -11.53 -13.94
CA ASP A 21 -16.94 -10.74 -14.23
C ASP A 21 -16.07 -10.88 -12.98
N ASN A 22 -15.16 -11.84 -13.02
CA ASN A 22 -14.04 -11.90 -12.11
C ASN A 22 -13.33 -10.59 -12.37
N ALA A 23 -13.72 -9.58 -11.61
CA ALA A 23 -13.07 -8.30 -11.56
C ALA A 23 -11.63 -8.63 -11.23
N THR A 24 -10.80 -8.73 -12.28
CA THR A 24 -9.41 -8.33 -12.21
C THR A 24 -9.46 -7.09 -11.36
N VAL A 25 -8.87 -7.14 -10.16
CA VAL A 25 -8.74 -5.98 -9.29
C VAL A 25 -8.32 -4.86 -10.23
N GLN A 26 -9.27 -3.98 -10.55
CA GLN A 26 -9.02 -2.80 -11.37
C GLN A 26 -7.82 -2.16 -10.70
N LYS A 27 -6.91 -1.54 -11.44
CA LYS A 27 -5.86 -0.69 -10.87
C LYS A 27 -6.54 0.26 -9.85
N GLY A 28 -6.51 -0.12 -8.57
CA GLY A 28 -7.71 -0.04 -7.73
C GLY A 28 -7.42 0.78 -6.51
N GLN A 29 -8.02 1.97 -6.50
CA GLN A 29 -7.95 3.02 -5.50
C GLN A 29 -7.01 2.72 -4.34
N ARG A 30 -5.75 3.14 -4.51
CA ARG A 30 -4.88 3.31 -3.37
C ARG A 30 -5.50 4.36 -2.44
N TRP A 31 -5.24 4.28 -1.14
CA TRP A 31 -5.88 5.18 -0.17
C TRP A 31 -5.49 6.66 -0.37
N TYR A 32 -4.47 6.91 -1.19
CA TYR A 32 -3.95 8.22 -1.55
C TYR A 32 -4.25 8.62 -3.00
N THR A 33 -4.18 9.92 -3.24
CA THR A 33 -4.29 10.54 -4.56
C THR A 33 -2.92 10.83 -5.19
N PRO A 34 -2.85 11.03 -6.52
CA PRO A 34 -1.61 11.48 -7.17
C PRO A 34 -1.07 12.82 -6.63
N SER A 35 -1.96 13.71 -6.15
CA SER A 35 -1.54 14.97 -5.52
C SER A 35 -0.79 14.73 -4.21
N GLN A 36 -1.26 13.79 -3.38
CA GLN A 36 -0.56 13.40 -2.15
C GLN A 36 0.79 12.74 -2.43
N VAL A 37 0.90 11.95 -3.50
CA VAL A 37 2.20 11.39 -3.93
C VAL A 37 3.17 12.51 -4.32
N LYS A 38 2.70 13.51 -5.07
CA LYS A 38 3.51 14.67 -5.47
C LYS A 38 3.97 15.51 -4.27
N GLU A 39 3.09 15.79 -3.33
CA GLU A 39 3.41 16.47 -2.08
C GLU A 39 4.39 15.64 -1.23
N GLY A 40 4.11 14.35 -1.10
CA GLY A 40 4.92 13.39 -0.36
C GLY A 40 6.34 13.28 -0.88
N LYS A 41 6.54 13.38 -2.19
CA LYS A 41 7.86 13.45 -2.81
C LYS A 41 8.66 14.64 -2.28
N ALA A 42 8.07 15.83 -2.22
CA ALA A 42 8.75 17.02 -1.71
C ALA A 42 9.10 16.88 -0.23
N VAL A 43 8.19 16.32 0.58
CA VAL A 43 8.46 16.01 1.99
C VAL A 43 9.59 14.98 2.13
N TYR A 44 9.58 13.92 1.32
CA TYR A 44 10.58 12.86 1.33
C TYR A 44 11.98 13.38 0.96
N GLU A 45 12.09 14.15 -0.13
CA GLU A 45 13.35 14.73 -0.59
C GLU A 45 13.95 15.69 0.44
N LYS A 46 13.12 16.42 1.18
CA LYS A 46 13.59 17.33 2.23
C LYS A 46 14.03 16.61 3.51
N ASN A 47 13.35 15.51 3.88
CA ASN A 47 13.45 14.96 5.24
C ASN A 47 14.00 13.53 5.34
N CYS A 48 13.81 12.70 4.31
CA CYS A 48 13.97 11.25 4.41
C CYS A 48 15.09 10.70 3.51
N ILE A 49 15.31 11.34 2.36
CA ILE A 49 16.18 10.85 1.28
C ILE A 49 17.64 10.61 1.71
N ASN A 50 18.16 11.38 2.65
CA ASN A 50 19.55 11.27 3.09
C ASN A 50 19.85 9.87 3.66
N CYS A 51 18.87 9.25 4.33
CA CYS A 51 18.98 7.94 4.94
C CYS A 51 18.35 6.84 4.08
N HIS A 52 17.10 7.04 3.64
CA HIS A 52 16.33 6.04 2.89
C HIS A 52 16.55 6.06 1.37
N LYS A 53 17.46 6.92 0.90
CA LYS A 53 17.94 7.00 -0.49
C LYS A 53 16.83 7.32 -1.50
N LYS A 54 17.20 7.41 -2.78
CA LYS A 54 16.26 7.76 -3.85
C LYS A 54 15.22 6.66 -3.99
N ASN A 55 14.01 7.01 -4.41
CA ASN A 55 12.91 6.05 -4.60
C ASN A 55 12.63 5.13 -3.39
N ALA A 56 12.96 5.57 -2.17
CA ALA A 56 12.79 4.77 -0.96
C ALA A 56 13.51 3.40 -0.98
N GLU A 57 14.63 3.29 -1.69
CA GLU A 57 15.37 2.02 -1.85
C GLU A 57 16.22 1.62 -0.64
N GLY A 58 16.45 2.52 0.31
CA GLY A 58 17.25 2.24 1.50
C GLY A 58 18.70 1.87 1.18
N ILE A 59 19.32 1.11 2.10
CA ILE A 59 20.68 0.59 1.92
C ILE A 59 20.61 -0.93 1.67
N ALA A 60 21.49 -1.43 0.81
CA ALA A 60 21.69 -2.88 0.65
C ALA A 60 22.11 -3.52 1.99
N ASP A 61 21.83 -4.82 2.17
CA ASP A 61 22.16 -5.56 3.39
C ASP A 61 21.67 -4.90 4.68
N TRP A 62 20.55 -4.18 4.64
CA TRP A 62 19.94 -3.50 5.80
C TRP A 62 19.61 -4.41 6.99
N LYS A 63 19.66 -5.73 6.80
CA LYS A 63 19.48 -6.75 7.85
C LYS A 63 20.78 -7.11 8.58
N THR A 64 21.92 -6.58 8.15
CA THR A 64 23.21 -6.80 8.80
C THR A 64 23.53 -5.58 9.66
N PRO A 65 23.78 -5.74 10.97
CA PRO A 65 24.23 -4.65 11.83
C PRO A 65 25.55 -4.06 11.34
N LEU A 66 25.69 -2.75 11.48
CA LEU A 66 26.95 -2.02 11.32
C LEU A 66 27.92 -2.36 12.47
N ALA A 67 29.17 -1.90 12.36
CA ALA A 67 30.20 -2.14 13.38
C ALA A 67 29.85 -1.58 14.77
N ASP A 68 29.00 -0.54 14.82
CA ASP A 68 28.47 0.05 16.04
C ASP A 68 27.19 -0.65 16.56
N GLY A 69 26.75 -1.73 15.90
CA GLY A 69 25.56 -2.50 16.25
C GLY A 69 24.25 -1.93 15.71
N ALA A 70 24.25 -0.75 15.06
CA ALA A 70 23.05 -0.17 14.48
C ALA A 70 22.64 -0.89 13.19
N TYR A 71 21.34 -1.02 12.95
CA TYR A 71 20.84 -1.50 11.65
C TYR A 71 20.78 -0.33 10.65
N PRO A 72 21.20 -0.53 9.38
CA PRO A 72 21.02 0.47 8.34
C PRO A 72 19.54 0.84 8.11
N PRO A 73 19.24 2.05 7.59
CA PRO A 73 17.88 2.41 7.20
C PRO A 73 17.30 1.41 6.19
N PRO A 74 16.16 0.76 6.50
CA PRO A 74 15.58 -0.23 5.61
C PRO A 74 14.99 0.45 4.35
N PRO A 75 14.92 -0.28 3.22
CA PRO A 75 14.09 0.10 2.08
C PRO A 75 12.63 0.33 2.52
N LEU A 76 11.99 1.38 2.01
CA LEU A 76 10.56 1.65 2.24
C LEU A 76 9.72 1.40 0.98
N ASN A 77 10.35 1.10 -0.15
CA ASN A 77 9.73 0.89 -1.46
C ASN A 77 9.06 -0.49 -1.66
N GLY A 78 8.83 -1.24 -0.58
CA GLY A 78 8.16 -2.53 -0.62
C GLY A 78 9.09 -3.75 -0.71
N THR A 79 10.40 -3.54 -0.91
CA THR A 79 11.39 -4.64 -0.95
C THR A 79 11.82 -5.14 0.45
N ALA A 80 11.34 -4.48 1.51
CA ALA A 80 11.61 -4.82 2.90
C ALA A 80 10.30 -4.92 3.71
N HIS A 81 10.39 -4.86 5.04
CA HIS A 81 9.28 -5.22 5.93
C HIS A 81 8.24 -4.11 6.16
N THR A 82 8.37 -2.93 5.53
CA THR A 82 7.47 -1.78 5.75
C THR A 82 5.99 -2.13 5.52
N TRP A 83 5.68 -2.98 4.54
CA TRP A 83 4.32 -3.41 4.22
C TRP A 83 3.68 -4.34 5.27
N HIS A 84 4.41 -4.76 6.30
CA HIS A 84 3.83 -5.50 7.43
C HIS A 84 3.08 -4.62 8.43
N HIS A 85 3.16 -3.28 8.30
CA HIS A 85 2.69 -2.33 9.30
C HIS A 85 1.50 -1.51 8.80
N ALA A 86 0.48 -1.38 9.65
CA ALA A 86 -0.69 -0.55 9.37
C ALA A 86 -0.32 0.93 9.19
N LEU A 87 -1.15 1.68 8.46
CA LEU A 87 -0.94 3.11 8.20
C LEU A 87 -0.70 3.91 9.50
N ARG A 88 -1.50 3.61 10.54
CA ARG A 88 -1.36 4.22 11.88
C ARG A 88 0.01 3.95 12.53
N VAL A 89 0.59 2.77 12.29
CA VAL A 89 1.90 2.38 12.83
C VAL A 89 3.00 3.11 12.06
N LEU A 90 2.93 3.14 10.72
CA LEU A 90 3.87 3.88 9.88
C LEU A 90 3.91 5.38 10.28
N LYS A 91 2.74 5.97 10.50
CA LYS A 91 2.62 7.36 10.95
C LYS A 91 3.26 7.58 12.32
N ARG A 92 2.98 6.70 13.28
CA ARG A 92 3.58 6.76 14.62
C ARG A 92 5.10 6.63 14.56
N THR A 93 5.63 5.73 13.72
CA THR A 93 7.08 5.57 13.52
C THR A 93 7.71 6.85 12.98
N ILE A 94 7.06 7.56 12.04
CA ILE A 94 7.53 8.88 11.57
C ILE A 94 7.47 9.92 12.70
N GLU A 95 6.43 9.91 13.52
CA GLU A 95 6.28 10.87 14.62
C GLU A 95 7.34 10.71 15.71
N GLU A 96 7.51 9.48 16.20
CA GLU A 96 8.35 9.15 17.35
C GLU A 96 9.82 8.89 16.96
N GLY A 97 10.06 8.45 15.72
CA GLY A 97 11.38 8.02 15.27
C GLY A 97 11.83 6.71 15.92
N GLY A 98 13.06 6.31 15.63
CA GLY A 98 13.72 5.13 16.20
C GLY A 98 14.62 5.45 17.40
N VAL A 99 15.00 6.71 17.61
CA VAL A 99 15.91 7.13 18.71
C VAL A 99 15.44 6.67 20.09
N PRO A 100 14.14 6.83 20.49
CA PRO A 100 13.67 6.36 21.79
C PRO A 100 13.78 4.85 22.00
N LEU A 101 13.96 4.08 20.92
CA LEU A 101 14.07 2.62 20.92
C LEU A 101 15.51 2.15 20.67
N GLY A 102 16.50 3.05 20.73
CA GLY A 102 17.91 2.74 20.49
C GLY A 102 18.34 2.72 19.02
N GLY A 103 17.47 3.16 18.10
CA GLY A 103 17.81 3.39 16.69
C GLY A 103 18.35 4.79 16.41
N THR A 104 18.51 5.13 15.13
CA THR A 104 19.08 6.43 14.69
C THR A 104 18.09 7.34 13.96
N MET A 105 16.91 6.83 13.59
CA MET A 105 15.89 7.63 12.90
C MET A 105 15.32 8.71 13.84
N PRO A 106 15.44 10.01 13.51
CA PRO A 106 14.86 11.07 14.34
C PRO A 106 13.34 11.05 14.26
N GLY A 107 12.68 11.57 15.31
CA GLY A 107 11.24 11.83 15.28
C GLY A 107 10.90 13.10 14.49
N PHE A 108 9.74 13.08 13.83
CA PHE A 108 9.24 14.20 13.00
C PHE A 108 7.95 14.81 13.54
N LYS A 109 7.53 14.48 14.77
CA LYS A 109 6.28 14.97 15.38
C LYS A 109 6.10 16.49 15.28
N GLU A 110 7.14 17.25 15.63
CA GLU A 110 7.14 18.72 15.62
C GLU A 110 7.63 19.33 14.30
N LYS A 111 8.05 18.48 13.33
CA LYS A 111 8.60 18.91 12.04
C LYS A 111 7.62 18.79 10.88
N LEU A 112 6.68 17.84 10.97
CA LEU A 112 5.70 17.55 9.93
C LEU A 112 4.29 17.60 10.50
N ILE A 113 3.38 18.24 9.78
CA ILE A 113 1.95 18.19 10.11
C ILE A 113 1.36 16.83 9.72
N LYS A 114 0.09 16.60 10.11
CA LYS A 114 -0.60 15.32 9.89
C LYS A 114 -0.63 14.95 8.40
N GLU A 115 -0.87 15.93 7.54
CA GLU A 115 -1.04 15.80 6.09
C GLU A 115 0.29 15.47 5.41
N GLU A 116 1.38 16.12 5.80
CA GLU A 116 2.73 15.83 5.29
C GLU A 116 3.19 14.40 5.64
N LYS A 117 2.82 13.91 6.83
CA LYS A 117 3.09 12.52 7.23
C LYS A 117 2.29 11.53 6.39
N ASP A 118 1.02 11.84 6.11
CA ASP A 118 0.21 10.99 5.22
C ASP A 118 0.80 11.04 3.79
N ALA A 119 1.14 12.23 3.29
CA ALA A 119 1.72 12.41 1.96
C ALA A 119 3.06 11.65 1.79
N VAL A 120 3.98 11.72 2.76
CA VAL A 120 5.26 11.01 2.65
C VAL A 120 5.09 9.49 2.66
N ILE A 121 4.08 8.97 3.38
CA ILE A 121 3.73 7.54 3.33
C ILE A 121 3.17 7.17 1.95
N ALA A 122 2.26 7.98 1.41
CA ALA A 122 1.74 7.79 0.06
C ALA A 122 2.86 7.70 -0.97
N TYR A 123 3.87 8.58 -0.86
CA TYR A 123 5.01 8.59 -1.79
C TYR A 123 5.81 7.29 -1.76
N PHE A 124 6.25 6.79 -0.60
CA PHE A 124 7.04 5.56 -0.61
C PHE A 124 6.20 4.32 -0.95
N GLN A 125 4.89 4.35 -0.65
CA GLN A 125 3.97 3.29 -1.05
C GLN A 125 3.68 3.29 -2.55
N ASP A 126 3.88 4.40 -3.27
CA ASP A 126 3.71 4.47 -4.73
C ASP A 126 4.70 3.56 -5.48
N PHE A 127 5.84 3.23 -4.86
CA PHE A 127 6.80 2.26 -5.40
C PHE A 127 6.40 0.80 -5.16
N TRP A 128 5.38 0.53 -4.33
CA TRP A 128 4.98 -0.85 -4.03
C TRP A 128 4.27 -1.44 -5.25
N SER A 129 4.60 -2.69 -5.59
CA SER A 129 3.82 -3.45 -6.56
C SER A 129 2.36 -3.59 -6.10
N ASP A 130 1.44 -3.78 -7.05
CA ASP A 130 0.04 -3.99 -6.72
C ASP A 130 -0.15 -5.23 -5.83
N GLU A 131 0.71 -6.24 -5.98
CA GLU A 131 0.74 -7.41 -5.10
C GLU A 131 1.11 -7.04 -3.65
N ILE A 132 2.18 -6.28 -3.45
CA ILE A 132 2.61 -5.82 -2.11
C ILE A 132 1.52 -4.93 -1.49
N TYR A 133 0.96 -4.02 -2.26
CA TYR A 133 -0.10 -3.13 -1.78
C TYR A 133 -1.37 -3.90 -1.38
N ARG A 134 -1.77 -4.91 -2.17
CA ARG A 134 -2.88 -5.81 -1.81
C ARG A 134 -2.59 -6.59 -0.53
N MET A 135 -1.40 -7.18 -0.40
CA MET A 135 -1.00 -7.90 0.83
C MET A 135 -1.00 -6.98 2.06
N TRP A 136 -0.59 -5.73 1.90
CA TRP A 136 -0.66 -4.73 2.97
C TRP A 136 -2.11 -4.46 3.38
N LEU A 137 -3.02 -4.19 2.43
CA LEU A 137 -4.45 -4.00 2.73
C LEU A 137 -5.02 -5.19 3.52
N GLU A 138 -4.82 -6.40 3.01
CA GLU A 138 -5.29 -7.64 3.63
C GLU A 138 -4.75 -7.83 5.05
N ARG A 139 -3.48 -7.53 5.26
CA ARG A 139 -2.78 -7.75 6.53
C ARG A 139 -3.10 -6.67 7.57
N THR A 140 -3.27 -5.42 7.16
CA THR A 140 -3.17 -4.29 8.11
C THR A 140 -4.41 -3.41 8.18
N GLU A 141 -5.10 -3.19 7.05
CA GLU A 141 -6.27 -2.30 6.99
C GLU A 141 -7.59 -3.08 6.90
N GLY A 142 -7.53 -4.36 6.54
CA GLY A 142 -8.68 -5.19 6.22
C GLY A 142 -9.07 -5.07 4.74
N GLN A 143 -9.88 -6.00 4.26
CA GLN A 143 -10.48 -5.93 2.92
C GLN A 143 -11.30 -4.62 2.80
N PRO A 144 -11.22 -3.87 1.69
CA PRO A 144 -12.18 -2.82 1.40
C PRO A 144 -13.57 -3.42 1.52
N LYS A 145 -14.46 -2.82 2.32
CA LYS A 145 -15.85 -3.26 2.35
C LYS A 145 -16.48 -2.84 1.02
N ASN A 146 -16.73 -3.83 0.18
CA ASN A 146 -17.51 -3.72 -1.05
C ASN A 146 -18.88 -3.09 -0.78
#